data_AF-A0A6L5YLF6-F1
#
_entry.id   AF-A0A6L5YLF6-F1
#
_cell.length_a   1.000
_cell.length_b   1.000
_cell.length_c   1.000
_cell.angle_alpha   90.00
_cell.angle_beta   90.00
_cell.angle_gamma   90.00
#
_symmetry.space_group_name_H-M   'P 1'
#
loop_
_entity.id
_entity.type
_entity.pdbx_description
1 polymer ?
#
loop_
_entity_poly.entity_id
_entity_poly.type
_entity_poly.pdbx_seq_one_letter_code
_entity_poly.pdbx_strand_id
1 'polypeptide(L)'
;MSETARKELQLAFCPGCGTFLQKAAIAQSEMICPCCGKDVVVSIKNGKVIVFESRRESEQDPEYMMRVRAMTYLNRMRKAK
;
A
#
# COMPACT_ATOMS: atom_id res chain seq x y z
N MET A 1 17.16 -1.82 -34.13
CA MET A 1 17.61 -2.13 -32.76
C MET A 1 16.57 -1.62 -31.80
N SER A 2 15.95 -2.51 -31.03
CA SER A 2 14.83 -2.19 -30.14
C SER A 2 15.24 -1.20 -29.06
N GLU A 3 14.62 -0.02 -29.06
CA GLU A 3 14.71 0.97 -27.98
C GLU A 3 14.06 0.40 -26.72
N THR A 4 14.76 -0.47 -26.00
CA THR A 4 14.44 -0.75 -24.61
C THR A 4 14.82 0.49 -23.82
N ALA A 5 13.90 1.48 -23.78
CA ALA A 5 13.97 2.59 -22.87
C ALA A 5 14.25 2.01 -21.48
N ARG A 6 15.47 2.23 -20.97
CA ARG A 6 15.86 1.79 -19.63
C ARG A 6 14.96 2.52 -18.66
N LYS A 7 13.86 1.88 -18.24
CA LYS A 7 12.97 2.44 -17.22
C LYS A 7 13.85 2.75 -16.02
N GLU A 8 13.96 4.02 -15.66
CA GLU A 8 14.74 4.44 -14.51
C GLU A 8 14.22 3.70 -13.28
N LEU A 9 15.11 2.92 -12.67
CA LEU A 9 14.77 2.13 -11.50
C LEU A 9 14.68 3.06 -10.30
N GLN A 10 13.52 3.11 -9.67
CA GLN A 10 13.32 3.93 -8.48
C GLN A 10 13.70 3.17 -7.22
N LEU A 11 14.15 3.93 -6.22
CA LEU A 11 14.54 3.41 -4.91
C LEU A 11 13.46 3.78 -3.90
N ALA A 12 13.03 2.81 -3.11
CA ALA A 12 12.13 3.00 -1.99
C ALA A 12 12.86 2.79 -0.67
N PHE A 13 12.62 3.69 0.28
CA PHE A 13 13.20 3.66 1.61
C PHE A 13 12.08 3.72 2.66
N CYS A 14 12.33 3.14 3.83
CA CYS A 14 11.40 3.21 4.94
C CYS A 14 11.29 4.64 5.48
N PRO A 15 10.08 5.19 5.66
CA PRO A 15 9.89 6.54 6.18
C PRO A 15 10.31 6.68 7.66
N GLY A 16 10.33 5.59 8.42
CA GLY A 16 10.67 5.62 9.84
C GLY A 16 12.17 5.51 10.12
N CYS A 17 12.84 4.50 9.54
CA CYS A 17 14.24 4.19 9.85
C CYS A 17 15.21 4.45 8.69
N GLY A 18 14.73 4.87 7.52
CA GLY A 18 15.57 5.11 6.34
C GLY A 18 16.16 3.86 5.69
N THR A 19 15.81 2.65 6.17
CA THR A 19 16.33 1.40 5.58
C THR A 19 15.82 1.21 4.16
N PHE A 20 16.69 0.69 3.28
CA PHE A 20 16.35 0.35 1.91
C PHE A 20 15.28 -0.75 1.87
N LEU A 21 14.23 -0.54 1.07
CA LEU A 21 13.13 -1.48 0.91
C LEU A 21 13.22 -2.19 -0.43
N GLN A 22 13.20 -1.43 -1.53
CA GLN A 22 13.07 -2.01 -2.86
C GLN A 22 13.65 -1.10 -3.96
N LYS A 23 14.12 -1.73 -5.04
CA LYS A 23 14.49 -1.07 -6.29
C LYS A 23 13.63 -1.63 -7.43
N ALA A 24 12.77 -0.82 -8.03
CA ALA A 24 11.91 -1.25 -9.14
C ALA A 24 11.46 -0.06 -10.01
N ALA A 25 11.11 -0.33 -11.27
CA ALA A 25 10.54 0.68 -12.17
C ALA A 25 9.02 0.87 -11.94
N ILE A 26 8.29 -0.22 -11.69
CA ILE A 26 6.86 -0.23 -11.37
C ILE A 26 6.66 -1.35 -10.36
N ALA A 27 6.09 -1.05 -9.20
CA ALA A 27 5.83 -2.04 -8.15
C ALA A 27 4.69 -1.59 -7.25
N GLN A 28 3.90 -2.55 -6.78
CA GLN A 28 3.02 -2.41 -5.62
C GLN A 28 3.27 -3.62 -4.73
N SER A 29 3.89 -3.41 -3.58
CA SER A 29 4.30 -4.46 -2.66
C SER A 29 4.00 -4.05 -1.23
N GLU A 30 3.46 -4.99 -0.46
CA GLU A 30 3.33 -4.88 0.99
C GLU A 30 4.47 -5.69 1.60
N MET A 31 5.24 -5.08 2.50
CA MET A 31 6.39 -5.72 3.12
C MET A 31 6.65 -5.20 4.53
N ILE A 32 7.30 -6.02 5.35
CA ILE A 32 7.71 -5.62 6.69
C ILE A 32 9.10 -4.99 6.59
N CYS A 33 9.28 -3.80 7.17
CA CYS A 33 10.59 -3.19 7.21
C CYS A 33 11.56 -4.05 8.05
N PRO A 34 12.73 -4.47 7.51
CA PRO A 34 13.63 -5.38 8.21
C PRO A 34 14.32 -4.75 9.44
N CYS A 35 14.34 -3.42 9.54
CA CYS A 35 14.95 -2.72 10.66
C CYS A 35 13.95 -2.34 11.75
N CYS A 36 12.85 -1.66 11.39
CA CYS A 36 11.88 -1.19 12.38
C CYS A 36 10.67 -2.12 12.59
N GLY A 37 10.55 -3.20 11.83
CA GLY A 37 9.46 -4.18 11.96
C GLY A 37 8.07 -3.65 11.58
N LYS A 38 7.98 -2.44 11.00
CA LYS A 38 6.71 -1.85 10.60
C LYS A 38 6.24 -2.39 9.26
N ASP A 39 4.94 -2.67 9.16
CA ASP A 39 4.29 -2.98 7.89
C ASP A 39 4.24 -1.74 7.02
N VAL A 40 4.85 -1.82 5.84
CA VAL A 40 4.92 -0.73 4.88
C VAL A 40 4.44 -1.19 3.52
N VAL A 41 3.76 -0.29 2.82
CA VAL A 41 3.35 -0.47 1.43
C VAL A 41 4.19 0.44 0.56
N VAL A 42 4.81 -0.15 -0.46
CA VAL A 42 5.60 0.56 -1.46
C VAL A 42 4.82 0.56 -2.77
N SER A 43 4.54 1.76 -3.29
CA SER A 43 3.90 1.96 -4.59
C SER A 43 4.78 2.83 -5.48
N ILE A 44 5.30 2.24 -6.54
CA ILE A 44 6.10 2.90 -7.57
C ILE A 44 5.28 2.92 -8.85
N LYS A 45 4.83 4.11 -9.26
CA LYS A 45 4.08 4.32 -10.51
C LYS A 45 4.53 5.60 -11.19
N ASN A 46 4.82 5.53 -12.50
CA ASN A 46 5.16 6.68 -13.34
C ASN A 46 6.25 7.59 -12.76
N GLY A 47 7.31 7.00 -12.22
CA GLY A 47 8.40 7.78 -11.63
C GLY A 47 8.07 8.42 -10.27
N LYS A 48 6.94 8.08 -9.64
CA LYS A 48 6.60 8.49 -8.28
C LYS A 48 6.71 7.30 -7.33
N VAL A 49 7.49 7.48 -6.27
CA VAL A 49 7.60 6.54 -5.15
C VAL A 49 6.73 7.03 -4.01
N ILE A 50 5.81 6.19 -3.57
CA ILE A 50 4.98 6.43 -2.39
C ILE A 50 5.24 5.27 -1.43
N VAL A 51 5.66 5.59 -0.21
CA VAL A 51 5.83 4.62 0.87
C VAL A 51 4.98 5.07 2.05
N PHE A 52 4.10 4.20 2.54
CA PHE A 52 3.24 4.49 3.68
C PHE A 52 3.13 3.26 4.59
N GLU A 53 2.81 3.49 5.86
CA GLU A 53 2.60 2.39 6.82
C GLU A 53 1.25 1.72 6.53
N SER A 54 1.21 0.39 6.47
CA SER A 54 0.00 -0.41 6.26
C SER A 54 -0.83 -0.52 7.54
N ARG A 55 -0.78 0.49 8.41
CA ARG A 55 -1.58 0.53 9.63
C ARG A 55 -3.04 0.74 9.26
N ARG A 56 -3.72 -0.38 9.03
CA ARG A 56 -5.17 -0.46 9.09
C ARG A 56 -5.58 -0.55 10.58
N GLU A 57 -5.31 0.51 11.35
CA GLU A 57 -5.64 0.59 12.78
C GLU A 57 -7.13 0.25 13.04
N SER A 58 -7.99 0.51 12.05
CA SER A 58 -9.41 0.23 12.12
C SER A 58 -9.80 -1.22 11.77
N GLU A 59 -8.96 -2.02 11.08
CA GLU A 59 -9.35 -3.39 10.72
C GLU A 59 -9.30 -4.39 11.89
N GLN A 60 -8.58 -4.06 12.96
CA GLN A 60 -8.52 -4.88 14.17
C GLN A 60 -9.57 -4.49 15.21
N ASP A 61 -10.28 -3.37 15.02
CA ASP A 61 -11.37 -2.97 15.90
C ASP A 61 -12.68 -3.69 15.49
N PRO A 62 -13.22 -4.58 16.33
CA PRO A 62 -14.47 -5.28 16.05
C PRO A 62 -15.65 -4.31 15.85
N GLU A 63 -15.64 -3.14 16.50
CA GLU A 63 -16.71 -2.15 16.37
C GLU A 63 -16.69 -1.48 15.00
N TYR A 64 -15.51 -1.08 14.52
CA TYR A 64 -15.32 -0.59 13.15
C TYR A 64 -15.79 -1.61 12.11
N MET A 65 -15.38 -2.88 12.26
CA MET A 65 -15.79 -3.97 11.35
C MET A 65 -17.30 -4.16 11.29
N MET A 66 -17.98 -4.06 12.44
CA MET A 66 -19.44 -4.12 12.51
C MET A 66 -20.10 -2.96 11.75
N ARG A 67 -19.59 -1.73 11.91
CA ARG A 67 -20.10 -0.54 11.19
C ARG A 67 -19.92 -0.66 9.69
N VAL A 68 -18.76 -1.12 9.22
CA VAL A 68 -18.50 -1.35 7.78
C VAL A 68 -19.48 -2.37 7.21
N ARG A 69 -19.70 -3.50 7.91
CA ARG A 69 -20.67 -4.51 7.48
C ARG A 69 -22.08 -3.94 7.40
N ALA A 70 -22.53 -3.22 8.43
CA ALA A 70 -23.86 -2.59 8.46
C ALA A 70 -24.07 -1.63 7.28
N MET A 71 -23.09 -0.76 7.00
CA MET A 71 -23.12 0.14 5.84
C MET A 71 -23.20 -0.61 4.52
N THR A 72 -22.48 -1.72 4.40
CA THR A 72 -22.47 -2.55 3.17
C THR A 72 -23.84 -3.18 2.92
N TYR A 73 -24.50 -3.70 3.96
CA TYR A 73 -25.86 -4.23 3.85
C TYR A 73 -26.87 -3.14 3.47
N LEU A 74 -26.81 -1.97 4.11
CA LEU A 74 -27.68 -0.84 3.79
C LEU A 74 -27.54 -0.40 2.33
N ASN A 75 -26.30 -0.31 1.84
CA ASN A 75 -26.05 0.04 0.44
C ASN A 75 -26.58 -1.01 -0.54
N ARG A 76 -26.48 -2.30 -0.20
CA ARG A 76 -27.06 -3.38 -1.01
C ARG A 76 -28.59 -3.28 -1.07
N MET A 77 -29.24 -3.01 0.07
CA MET A 77 -30.69 -2.82 0.15
C MET A 77 -31.15 -1.59 -0.66
N ARG A 78 -30.39 -0.49 -0.63
CA ARG A 78 -30.69 0.71 -1.42
C ARG A 78 -30.57 0.50 -2.93
N LYS A 79 -29.64 -0.35 -3.38
CA LYS A 79 -29.45 -0.68 -4.80
C LYS A 79 -30.44 -1.71 -5.34
N ALA A 80 -31.11 -2.44 -4.47
CA ALA A 80 -32.11 -3.45 -4.83
C ALA A 80 -33.53 -2.87 -4.99
N LYS A 81 -33.69 -1.55 -4.82
CA LYS A 81 -34.93 -0.79 -4.98
C LYS A 81 -34.81 0.13 -6.19
#